data_AF-A0A2V8ZP78-F1
#
_entry.id   AF-A0A2V8ZP78-F1
#
_cell.length_a   1.000
_cell.length_b   1.000
_cell.length_c   1.000
_cell.angle_alpha   90.00
_cell.angle_beta   90.00
_cell.angle_gamma   90.00
#
_symmetry.space_group_name_H-M   'P 1'
#
loop_
_entity.id
_entity.type
_entity.pdbx_description
1 polymer ?
#
loop_
_entity_poly.entity_id
_entity_poly.type
_entity_poly.pdbx_seq_one_letter_code
_entity_poly.pdbx_strand_id
1 'polypeptide(L)'
;MKYKLIPLAFLLLRSFGCNEHPFTDYRPLEQSGMWSSSVQELKKLNTSDTEVEQLAKMKQAGISDDTCVAVIADARNHQHPFASADSAMGLMHAGYNESIILEMTKVDQLDKLNGDAVMLRLVGLSDAAVDTILRKRMKGQRTLSSGEIGRLKNTGLTESQIMERINRGMTDAEADKEAAVREATRNHANTGFQRVRGRRHY
;
A
#
# COMPACT_ATOMS: atom_id res chain seq x y z
N MET A 1 -65.22 22.44 -30.57
CA MET A 1 -64.10 22.16 -31.48
C MET A 1 -62.92 21.61 -30.69
N LYS A 2 -62.64 20.32 -30.92
CA LYS A 2 -61.32 19.66 -30.93
C LYS A 2 -60.41 19.79 -29.70
N TYR A 3 -60.50 18.77 -28.84
CA TYR A 3 -59.46 18.31 -27.92
C TYR A 3 -58.16 17.99 -28.67
N LYS A 4 -57.02 18.47 -28.18
CA LYS A 4 -55.70 17.93 -28.54
C LYS A 4 -55.02 17.41 -27.28
N LEU A 5 -55.14 16.10 -27.13
CA LEU A 5 -54.20 15.22 -26.45
C LEU A 5 -52.78 15.44 -26.98
N ILE A 6 -51.78 15.36 -26.11
CA ILE A 6 -50.59 14.49 -26.22
C ILE A 6 -49.96 14.47 -24.81
N PRO A 7 -50.12 13.41 -24.02
CA PRO A 7 -49.35 13.21 -22.81
C PRO A 7 -47.94 12.70 -23.17
N LEU A 8 -46.93 13.48 -22.80
CA LEU A 8 -45.50 13.17 -22.86
C LEU A 8 -45.16 12.13 -21.76
N ALA A 9 -45.70 10.93 -21.87
CA ALA A 9 -45.61 9.91 -20.82
C ALA A 9 -45.40 8.52 -21.43
N PHE A 10 -44.34 8.30 -22.22
CA PHE A 10 -44.02 6.94 -22.70
C PHE A 10 -42.57 6.73 -23.15
N LEU A 11 -41.57 7.30 -22.46
CA LEU A 11 -40.17 7.17 -22.91
C LEU A 11 -39.11 7.10 -21.80
N LEU A 12 -39.42 6.44 -20.67
CA LEU A 12 -38.42 6.09 -19.63
C LEU A 12 -38.64 4.67 -19.08
N LEU A 13 -38.95 3.72 -19.95
CA LEU A 13 -39.12 2.30 -19.59
C LEU A 13 -38.24 1.42 -20.48
N ARG A 14 -36.91 1.66 -20.48
CA ARG A 14 -35.92 0.70 -20.99
C ARG A 14 -34.57 0.90 -20.31
N SER A 15 -34.32 0.08 -19.29
CA SER A 15 -33.06 -0.66 -19.04
C SER A 15 -32.85 -0.95 -17.54
N PHE A 16 -33.79 -1.62 -16.89
CA PHE A 16 -33.42 -2.54 -15.81
C PHE A 16 -33.19 -3.89 -16.47
N GLY A 17 -31.98 -4.05 -17.03
CA GLY A 17 -31.47 -5.36 -17.39
C GLY A 17 -31.41 -6.20 -16.14
N CYS A 18 -32.16 -7.30 -16.13
CA CYS A 18 -32.07 -8.34 -15.13
C CYS A 18 -30.62 -8.83 -15.09
N ASN A 19 -29.95 -8.71 -13.94
CA ASN A 19 -28.63 -9.28 -13.71
C ASN A 19 -28.74 -10.82 -13.73
N GLU A 20 -28.62 -11.43 -14.91
CA GLU A 20 -28.02 -12.76 -14.97
C GLU A 20 -26.62 -12.60 -14.42
N HIS A 21 -26.38 -13.01 -13.16
CA HIS A 21 -25.04 -13.22 -12.66
C HIS A 21 -24.44 -14.32 -13.54
N PRO A 22 -23.48 -14.03 -14.43
CA PRO A 22 -22.73 -15.09 -15.07
C PRO A 22 -22.15 -15.93 -13.94
N PHE A 23 -22.26 -17.25 -14.04
CA PHE A 23 -21.59 -18.12 -13.08
C PHE A 23 -20.11 -17.76 -13.08
N THR A 24 -19.62 -17.27 -11.94
CA THR A 24 -18.22 -16.86 -11.80
C THR A 24 -17.30 -18.01 -12.15
N ASP A 25 -16.30 -17.74 -12.99
CA ASP A 25 -15.34 -18.74 -13.43
C ASP A 25 -14.19 -18.87 -12.44
N TYR A 26 -14.16 -19.97 -11.68
CA TYR A 26 -13.12 -20.26 -10.69
C TYR A 26 -11.94 -21.06 -11.24
N ARG A 27 -11.94 -21.46 -12.52
CA ARG A 27 -10.84 -22.22 -13.14
C ARG A 27 -9.47 -21.54 -13.00
N PRO A 28 -9.34 -20.20 -13.06
CA PRO A 28 -8.05 -19.53 -12.83
C PRO A 28 -7.45 -19.78 -11.43
N LEU A 29 -8.29 -19.98 -10.40
CA LEU A 29 -7.82 -20.28 -9.04
C LEU A 29 -7.29 -21.72 -8.95
N GLU A 30 -8.02 -22.67 -9.54
CA GLU A 30 -7.56 -24.06 -9.60
C GLU A 30 -6.25 -24.18 -10.38
N GLN A 31 -6.13 -23.44 -11.51
CA GLN A 31 -4.91 -23.40 -12.32
C GLN A 31 -3.72 -22.75 -11.59
N SER A 32 -3.98 -21.81 -10.67
CA SER A 32 -2.94 -21.23 -9.80
C SER A 32 -2.61 -22.10 -8.59
N GLY A 33 -3.22 -23.29 -8.47
CA GLY A 33 -2.93 -24.25 -7.41
C GLY A 33 -3.63 -23.94 -6.10
N MET A 34 -4.75 -23.21 -6.14
CA MET A 34 -5.61 -23.02 -4.97
C MET A 34 -6.38 -24.31 -4.67
N TRP A 35 -6.48 -24.65 -3.39
CA TRP A 35 -7.16 -25.86 -2.93
C TRP A 35 -8.66 -25.74 -3.14
N SER A 36 -9.30 -26.88 -3.46
CA SER A 36 -10.74 -26.94 -3.74
C SER A 36 -11.60 -26.49 -2.56
N SER A 37 -11.13 -26.71 -1.32
CA SER A 37 -11.79 -26.23 -0.10
C SER A 37 -11.85 -24.71 -0.06
N SER A 38 -10.75 -24.03 -0.37
CA SER A 38 -10.67 -22.57 -0.38
C SER A 38 -11.49 -21.97 -1.52
N VAL A 39 -11.49 -22.61 -2.71
CA VAL A 39 -12.41 -22.24 -3.80
C VAL A 39 -13.87 -22.36 -3.37
N GLN A 40 -14.23 -23.38 -2.59
CA GLN A 40 -15.60 -23.53 -2.07
C GLN A 40 -15.95 -22.44 -1.04
N GLU A 41 -14.99 -21.98 -0.24
CA GLU A 41 -15.18 -20.85 0.67
C GLU A 41 -15.37 -19.54 -0.09
N LEU A 42 -14.55 -19.27 -1.12
CA LEU A 42 -14.71 -18.11 -1.98
C LEU A 42 -16.09 -18.08 -2.67
N LYS A 43 -16.59 -19.23 -3.12
CA LYS A 43 -17.96 -19.35 -3.66
C LYS A 43 -19.03 -18.91 -2.65
N LYS A 44 -18.86 -19.21 -1.35
CA LYS A 44 -19.80 -18.76 -0.31
C LYS A 44 -19.75 -17.25 -0.08
N LEU A 45 -18.63 -16.61 -0.42
CA LEU A 45 -18.44 -15.16 -0.31
C LEU A 45 -18.94 -14.39 -1.55
N ASN A 46 -19.57 -15.09 -2.52
CA ASN A 46 -20.08 -14.52 -3.77
C ASN A 46 -19.01 -13.71 -4.52
N THR A 47 -17.80 -14.25 -4.67
CA THR A 47 -16.69 -13.61 -5.40
C THR A 47 -17.05 -13.35 -6.87
N SER A 48 -16.66 -12.21 -7.43
CA SER A 48 -16.84 -11.88 -8.85
C SER A 48 -15.68 -12.39 -9.73
N ASP A 49 -15.86 -12.42 -11.06
CA ASP A 49 -14.79 -12.80 -11.99
C ASP A 49 -13.55 -11.90 -11.84
N THR A 50 -13.77 -10.60 -11.64
CA THR A 50 -12.68 -9.63 -11.41
C THR A 50 -11.91 -9.95 -10.14
N GLU A 51 -12.60 -10.32 -9.06
CA GLU A 51 -11.93 -10.72 -7.82
C GLU A 51 -11.20 -12.05 -7.97
N VAL A 52 -11.74 -13.00 -8.74
CA VAL A 52 -11.04 -14.26 -9.07
C VAL A 52 -9.71 -13.97 -9.77
N GLU A 53 -9.66 -13.05 -10.74
CA GLU A 53 -8.42 -12.66 -11.39
C GLU A 53 -7.41 -12.04 -10.39
N GLN A 54 -7.88 -11.22 -9.46
CA GLN A 54 -7.05 -10.61 -8.41
C GLN A 54 -6.46 -11.68 -7.49
N LEU A 55 -7.25 -12.66 -7.08
CA LEU A 55 -6.80 -13.76 -6.23
C LEU A 55 -5.84 -14.71 -6.96
N ALA A 56 -6.07 -14.97 -8.25
CA ALA A 56 -5.15 -15.75 -9.07
C ALA A 56 -3.76 -15.10 -9.13
N LYS A 57 -3.69 -13.77 -9.27
CA LYS A 57 -2.43 -13.02 -9.21
C LYS A 57 -1.76 -13.12 -7.84
N MET A 58 -2.51 -12.94 -6.76
CA MET A 58 -2.00 -13.10 -5.39
C MET A 58 -1.41 -14.49 -5.16
N LYS A 59 -2.12 -15.52 -5.62
CA LYS A 59 -1.69 -16.91 -5.50
C LYS A 59 -0.40 -17.18 -6.29
N GLN A 60 -0.31 -16.64 -7.51
CA GLN A 60 0.91 -16.71 -8.32
C GLN A 60 2.11 -16.01 -7.66
N ALA A 61 1.87 -14.98 -6.84
CA ALA A 61 2.90 -14.33 -6.04
C ALA A 61 3.26 -15.10 -4.74
N GLY A 62 2.71 -16.30 -4.55
CA GLY A 62 3.01 -17.17 -3.41
C GLY A 62 2.18 -16.89 -2.16
N ILE A 63 1.12 -16.08 -2.24
CA ILE A 63 0.21 -15.84 -1.12
C ILE A 63 -0.59 -17.12 -0.82
N SER A 64 -0.76 -17.43 0.47
CA SER A 64 -1.52 -18.58 0.93
C SER A 64 -3.02 -18.49 0.61
N ASP A 65 -3.67 -19.65 0.52
CA ASP A 65 -5.10 -19.74 0.24
C ASP A 65 -5.93 -19.11 1.37
N ASP A 66 -5.50 -19.29 2.62
CA ASP A 66 -6.15 -18.73 3.80
C ASP A 66 -6.16 -17.20 3.73
N THR A 67 -5.03 -16.59 3.33
CA THR A 67 -4.93 -15.15 3.12
C THR A 67 -5.82 -14.69 1.95
N CYS A 68 -5.87 -15.44 0.85
CA CYS A 68 -6.78 -15.16 -0.27
C CYS A 68 -8.26 -15.16 0.14
N VAL A 69 -8.70 -16.12 0.97
CA VAL A 69 -10.08 -16.13 1.50
C VAL A 69 -10.30 -14.96 2.44
N ALA A 70 -9.35 -14.68 3.34
CA ALA A 70 -9.47 -13.61 4.32
C ALA A 70 -9.58 -12.22 3.68
N VAL A 71 -8.81 -11.91 2.63
CA VAL A 71 -8.91 -10.60 1.95
C VAL A 71 -10.27 -10.37 1.29
N ILE A 72 -10.91 -11.43 0.77
CA ILE A 72 -12.27 -11.33 0.22
C ILE A 72 -13.29 -11.14 1.34
N ALA A 73 -13.15 -11.87 2.45
CA ALA A 73 -14.01 -11.70 3.61
C ALA A 73 -13.94 -10.27 4.14
N ASP A 74 -12.75 -9.68 4.22
CA ASP A 74 -12.55 -8.29 4.62
C ASP A 74 -13.15 -7.30 3.62
N ALA A 75 -12.94 -7.49 2.31
CA ALA A 75 -13.55 -6.64 1.27
C ALA A 75 -15.09 -6.68 1.35
N ARG A 76 -15.67 -7.86 1.60
CA ARG A 76 -17.11 -8.02 1.82
C ARG A 76 -17.59 -7.31 3.09
N ASN A 77 -16.82 -7.34 4.18
CA ASN A 77 -17.11 -6.58 5.38
C ASN A 77 -17.12 -5.06 5.13
N HIS A 78 -16.24 -4.59 4.23
CA HIS A 78 -16.17 -3.18 3.82
C HIS A 78 -17.12 -2.81 2.67
N GLN A 79 -17.95 -3.76 2.19
CA GLN A 79 -18.96 -3.54 1.15
C GLN A 79 -18.38 -3.08 -0.21
N HIS A 80 -17.17 -3.49 -0.53
CA HIS A 80 -16.57 -3.25 -1.85
C HIS A 80 -15.93 -4.53 -2.41
N PRO A 81 -15.74 -4.63 -3.73
CA PRO A 81 -14.97 -5.73 -4.29
C PRO A 81 -13.49 -5.59 -3.92
N PHE A 82 -12.79 -6.72 -3.81
CA PHE A 82 -11.34 -6.71 -3.66
C PHE A 82 -10.65 -6.38 -4.99
N ALA A 83 -9.77 -5.36 -4.98
CA ALA A 83 -9.08 -4.88 -6.19
C ALA A 83 -7.59 -4.55 -5.95
N SER A 84 -7.03 -4.98 -4.82
CA SER A 84 -5.72 -4.55 -4.33
C SER A 84 -4.63 -5.62 -4.45
N ALA A 85 -4.77 -6.57 -5.41
CA ALA A 85 -3.78 -7.65 -5.57
C ALA A 85 -2.39 -7.11 -5.89
N ASP A 86 -2.28 -6.13 -6.78
CA ASP A 86 -0.98 -5.55 -7.17
C ASP A 86 -0.26 -4.94 -5.96
N SER A 87 -1.01 -4.39 -5.00
CA SER A 87 -0.46 -3.89 -3.74
C SER A 87 -0.02 -4.99 -2.78
N ALA A 88 -0.82 -6.05 -2.63
CA ALA A 88 -0.42 -7.23 -1.86
C ALA A 88 0.87 -7.86 -2.43
N MET A 89 0.95 -7.98 -3.77
CA MET A 89 2.12 -8.48 -4.48
C MET A 89 3.34 -7.59 -4.26
N GLY A 90 3.16 -6.26 -4.32
CA GLY A 90 4.23 -5.29 -4.04
C GLY A 90 4.84 -5.50 -2.65
N LEU A 91 4.00 -5.72 -1.64
CA LEU A 91 4.44 -6.02 -0.28
C LEU A 91 5.15 -7.39 -0.18
N MET A 92 4.59 -8.44 -0.81
CA MET A 92 5.22 -9.76 -0.84
C MET A 92 6.61 -9.70 -1.48
N HIS A 93 6.75 -9.02 -2.62
CA HIS A 93 8.04 -8.84 -3.30
C HIS A 93 9.03 -7.99 -2.50
N ALA A 94 8.54 -7.03 -1.71
CA ALA A 94 9.35 -6.30 -0.75
C ALA A 94 9.70 -7.13 0.51
N GLY A 95 9.22 -8.38 0.58
CA GLY A 95 9.52 -9.37 1.61
C GLY A 95 8.72 -9.19 2.91
N TYR A 96 7.56 -8.53 2.85
CA TYR A 96 6.64 -8.47 3.97
C TYR A 96 5.90 -9.80 4.16
N ASN A 97 5.57 -10.10 5.40
CA ASN A 97 4.75 -11.26 5.73
C ASN A 97 3.27 -10.99 5.40
N GLU A 98 2.54 -12.07 5.08
CA GLU A 98 1.10 -12.01 4.80
C GLU A 98 0.28 -11.39 5.95
N SER A 99 0.75 -11.51 7.20
CA SER A 99 0.09 -10.89 8.36
C SER A 99 -0.03 -9.36 8.22
N ILE A 100 0.97 -8.69 7.65
CA ILE A 100 0.91 -7.24 7.43
C ILE A 100 -0.06 -6.90 6.29
N ILE A 101 -0.11 -7.73 5.25
CA ILE A 101 -1.06 -7.58 4.13
C ILE A 101 -2.50 -7.70 4.65
N LEU A 102 -2.76 -8.69 5.49
CA LEU A 102 -4.06 -8.88 6.14
C LEU A 102 -4.39 -7.70 7.08
N GLU A 103 -3.45 -7.25 7.89
CA GLU A 103 -3.66 -6.07 8.75
C GLU A 103 -4.03 -4.82 7.94
N MET A 104 -3.37 -4.58 6.81
CA MET A 104 -3.65 -3.44 5.94
C MET A 104 -4.99 -3.57 5.19
N THR A 105 -5.33 -4.78 4.76
CA THR A 105 -6.61 -5.06 4.08
C THR A 105 -7.78 -4.88 5.03
N LYS A 106 -7.64 -5.35 6.28
CA LYS A 106 -8.64 -5.21 7.34
C LYS A 106 -8.99 -3.77 7.69
N VAL A 107 -8.08 -2.82 7.46
CA VAL A 107 -8.35 -1.39 7.69
C VAL A 107 -8.54 -0.61 6.38
N ASP A 108 -8.68 -1.31 5.25
CA ASP A 108 -8.83 -0.74 3.90
C ASP A 108 -7.75 0.29 3.54
N GLN A 109 -6.49 -0.02 3.86
CA GLN A 109 -5.34 0.85 3.60
C GLN A 109 -4.24 0.19 2.77
N LEU A 110 -4.48 -1.00 2.21
CA LEU A 110 -3.49 -1.75 1.45
C LEU A 110 -2.92 -0.93 0.28
N ASP A 111 -3.78 -0.39 -0.60
CA ASP A 111 -3.33 0.42 -1.74
C ASP A 111 -2.70 1.74 -1.33
N LYS A 112 -3.22 2.35 -0.25
CA LYS A 112 -2.73 3.64 0.25
C LYS A 112 -1.33 3.53 0.86
N LEU A 113 -1.05 2.45 1.60
CA LEU A 113 0.18 2.30 2.36
C LEU A 113 1.26 1.49 1.61
N ASN A 114 0.90 0.73 0.57
CA ASN A 114 1.83 -0.17 -0.12
C ASN A 114 3.13 0.54 -0.57
N GLY A 115 3.04 1.58 -1.39
CA GLY A 115 4.24 2.26 -1.91
C GLY A 115 5.12 2.83 -0.80
N ASP A 116 4.48 3.32 0.26
CA ASP A 116 5.16 3.89 1.41
C ASP A 116 5.84 2.80 2.27
N ALA A 117 5.21 1.64 2.43
CA ALA A 117 5.79 0.47 3.08
C ALA A 117 7.01 -0.05 2.30
N VAL A 118 6.90 -0.17 0.98
CA VAL A 118 8.05 -0.57 0.14
C VAL A 118 9.21 0.41 0.32
N MET A 119 8.95 1.72 0.33
CA MET A 119 9.97 2.74 0.56
C MET A 119 10.63 2.64 1.94
N LEU A 120 9.88 2.35 3.01
CA LEU A 120 10.46 2.19 4.35
C LEU A 120 11.49 1.06 4.41
N ARG A 121 11.25 -0.05 3.69
CA ARG A 121 12.25 -1.13 3.56
C ARG A 121 13.43 -0.74 2.69
N LEU A 122 13.22 0.00 1.59
CA LEU A 122 14.31 0.50 0.74
C LEU A 122 15.22 1.50 1.45
N VAL A 123 14.67 2.30 2.38
CA VAL A 123 15.46 3.14 3.30
C VAL A 123 16.35 2.27 4.20
N GLY A 124 16.07 0.98 4.34
CA GLY A 124 16.85 0.01 5.09
C GLY A 124 16.58 0.06 6.60
N LEU A 125 15.38 0.49 7.00
CA LEU A 125 14.97 0.40 8.41
C LEU A 125 14.86 -1.08 8.83
N SER A 126 15.03 -1.34 10.12
CA SER A 126 14.77 -2.67 10.68
C SER A 126 13.28 -3.02 10.55
N ASP A 127 12.98 -4.32 10.44
CA ASP A 127 11.58 -4.80 10.38
C ASP A 127 10.75 -4.30 11.55
N ALA A 128 11.33 -4.23 12.76
CA ALA A 128 10.64 -3.73 13.95
C ALA A 128 10.26 -2.24 13.84
N ALA A 129 11.13 -1.39 13.29
CA ALA A 129 10.81 0.01 13.07
C ALA A 129 9.77 0.21 11.98
N VAL A 130 9.91 -0.53 10.87
CA VAL A 130 8.94 -0.54 9.78
C VAL A 130 7.55 -0.92 10.29
N ASP A 131 7.43 -2.05 11.00
CA ASP A 131 6.17 -2.52 11.57
C ASP A 131 5.55 -1.49 12.52
N THR A 132 6.38 -0.86 13.36
CA THR A 132 5.92 0.20 14.25
C THR A 132 5.34 1.37 13.47
N ILE A 133 6.04 1.85 12.43
CA ILE A 133 5.58 2.97 11.60
C ILE A 133 4.29 2.61 10.86
N LEU A 134 4.21 1.42 10.25
CA LEU A 134 3.04 0.97 9.52
C LEU A 134 1.82 0.83 10.44
N ARG A 135 1.97 0.21 11.62
CA ARG A 135 0.88 0.10 12.60
C ARG A 135 0.41 1.46 13.09
N LYS A 136 1.30 2.44 13.26
CA LYS A 136 0.92 3.82 13.58
C LYS A 136 0.08 4.44 12.46
N ARG A 137 0.52 4.30 11.21
CA ARG A 137 -0.20 4.83 10.04
C ARG A 137 -1.57 4.20 9.85
N MET A 138 -1.67 2.87 10.01
CA MET A 138 -2.96 2.15 9.98
C MET A 138 -3.94 2.67 11.04
N LYS A 139 -3.43 3.07 12.21
CA LYS A 139 -4.22 3.71 13.29
C LYS A 139 -4.50 5.19 13.06
N GLY A 140 -4.13 5.76 11.91
CA GLY A 140 -4.25 7.19 11.62
C GLY A 140 -3.34 8.07 12.47
N GLN A 141 -2.34 7.49 13.15
CA GLN A 141 -1.39 8.27 13.94
C GLN A 141 -0.38 8.94 13.03
N ARG A 142 -0.03 10.19 13.36
CA ARG A 142 0.95 10.95 12.61
C ARG A 142 2.32 10.27 12.67
N THR A 143 2.91 10.07 11.50
CA THR A 143 4.31 9.66 11.34
C THR A 143 4.96 10.55 10.29
N LEU A 144 6.28 10.58 10.26
CA LEU A 144 7.02 11.14 9.13
C LEU A 144 6.73 10.33 7.85
N SER A 145 6.77 10.98 6.70
CA SER A 145 6.72 10.34 5.40
C SER A 145 7.94 9.42 5.19
N SER A 146 7.80 8.41 4.33
CA SER A 146 8.91 7.49 4.02
C SER A 146 10.12 8.25 3.44
N GLY A 147 9.88 9.28 2.61
CA GLY A 147 10.90 10.14 2.05
C GLY A 147 11.69 10.93 3.09
N GLU A 148 11.01 11.58 4.04
CA GLU A 148 11.69 12.34 5.11
C GLU A 148 12.45 11.42 6.07
N ILE A 149 11.93 10.22 6.36
CA ILE A 149 12.68 9.21 7.11
C ILE A 149 13.97 8.81 6.38
N GLY A 150 13.89 8.61 5.06
CA GLY A 150 15.05 8.34 4.21
C GLY A 150 16.10 9.44 4.25
N ARG A 151 15.67 10.71 4.14
CA ARG A 151 16.56 11.86 4.22
C ARG A 151 17.24 11.98 5.57
N LEU A 152 16.47 11.92 6.66
CA LEU A 152 17.01 11.93 8.01
C LEU A 152 18.08 10.85 8.20
N LYS A 153 17.80 9.62 7.75
CA LYS A 153 18.77 8.52 7.81
C LYS A 153 20.04 8.81 6.98
N ASN A 154 19.89 9.36 5.78
CA ASN A 154 21.01 9.74 4.92
C ASN A 154 21.90 10.85 5.51
N THR A 155 21.39 11.62 6.48
CA THR A 155 22.19 12.59 7.26
C THR A 155 22.91 11.99 8.47
N GLY A 156 22.87 10.67 8.61
CA GLY A 156 23.55 9.92 9.67
C GLY A 156 22.76 9.79 10.97
N LEU A 157 21.45 10.09 10.98
CA LEU A 157 20.61 9.75 12.14
C LEU A 157 20.47 8.24 12.28
N THR A 158 20.56 7.78 13.52
CA THR A 158 20.24 6.39 13.85
C THR A 158 18.73 6.16 13.80
N GLU A 159 18.33 4.91 13.61
CA GLU A 159 16.91 4.53 13.63
C GLU A 159 16.22 4.94 14.94
N SER A 160 16.89 4.75 16.08
CA SER A 160 16.37 5.17 17.39
C SER A 160 16.09 6.67 17.47
N GLN A 161 16.96 7.50 16.89
CA GLN A 161 16.79 8.95 16.82
C GLN A 161 15.63 9.35 15.90
N ILE A 162 15.42 8.63 14.81
CA ILE A 162 14.28 8.85 13.90
C ILE A 162 12.98 8.45 14.60
N MET A 163 12.95 7.29 15.26
CA MET A 163 11.77 6.83 16.01
C MET A 163 11.41 7.77 17.16
N GLU A 164 12.41 8.33 17.84
CA GLU A 164 12.18 9.36 18.86
C GLU A 164 11.49 10.60 18.28
N ARG A 165 11.90 11.09 17.10
CA ARG A 165 11.28 12.23 16.42
C ARG A 165 9.83 11.93 16.02
N ILE A 166 9.60 10.74 15.47
CA ILE A 166 8.25 10.26 15.15
C ILE A 166 7.38 10.23 16.41
N ASN A 167 7.91 9.73 17.53
CA ASN A 167 7.19 9.65 18.80
C ASN A 167 6.89 11.02 19.42
N ARG A 168 7.77 12.01 19.19
CA ARG A 168 7.55 13.41 19.60
C ARG A 168 6.60 14.16 18.67
N GLY A 169 6.11 13.53 17.60
CA GLY A 169 5.18 14.14 16.66
C GLY A 169 5.83 15.11 15.67
N MET A 170 7.13 14.94 15.38
CA MET A 170 7.82 15.73 14.37
C MET A 170 7.06 15.71 13.04
N THR A 171 6.92 16.88 12.44
CA THR A 171 6.26 17.07 11.15
C THR A 171 7.24 16.89 9.99
N ASP A 172 6.74 16.56 8.79
CA ASP A 172 7.58 16.47 7.59
C ASP A 172 8.31 17.80 7.30
N ALA A 173 7.69 18.95 7.56
CA ALA A 173 8.34 20.26 7.39
C ALA A 173 9.49 20.49 8.38
N GLU A 174 9.37 20.00 9.60
CA GLU A 174 10.46 20.05 10.58
C GLU A 174 11.58 19.07 10.23
N ALA A 175 11.23 17.88 9.74
CA ALA A 175 12.18 16.88 9.27
C ALA A 175 12.98 17.39 8.06
N ASP A 176 12.32 18.04 7.09
CA ASP A 176 12.96 18.64 5.93
C ASP A 176 13.95 19.73 6.36
N LYS A 177 13.53 20.63 7.26
CA LYS A 177 14.40 21.68 7.78
C LYS A 177 15.62 21.11 8.52
N GLU A 178 15.42 20.08 9.35
CA GLU A 178 16.53 19.41 10.02
C GLU A 178 17.47 18.72 9.02
N ALA A 179 16.92 17.96 8.08
CA ALA A 179 17.68 17.28 7.03
C ALA A 179 18.52 18.28 6.24
N ALA A 180 17.94 19.39 5.78
CA ALA A 180 18.62 20.42 5.02
C ALA A 180 19.82 21.03 5.79
N VAL A 181 19.65 21.33 7.09
CA VAL A 181 20.74 21.87 7.92
C VAL A 181 21.89 20.85 8.06
N ARG A 182 21.55 19.57 8.25
CA ARG A 182 22.55 18.51 8.40
C ARG A 182 23.24 18.18 7.08
N GLU A 183 22.51 18.16 5.98
CA GLU A 183 23.04 18.02 4.61
C GLU A 183 24.02 19.14 4.30
N ALA A 184 23.67 20.40 4.59
CA ALA A 184 24.56 21.54 4.42
C ALA A 184 25.83 21.40 5.27
N THR A 185 25.69 21.06 6.56
CA THR A 185 26.84 20.86 7.45
C THR A 185 27.77 19.76 6.96
N ARG A 186 27.21 18.63 6.50
CA ARG A 186 27.99 17.52 5.92
C ARG A 186 28.72 17.95 4.66
N ASN A 187 28.03 18.66 3.76
CA ASN A 187 28.61 19.10 2.49
C ASN A 187 29.73 20.14 2.70
N HIS A 188 29.65 20.96 3.75
CA HIS A 188 30.67 21.96 4.08
C HIS A 188 31.81 21.45 4.98
N ALA A 189 31.68 20.28 5.61
CA ALA A 189 32.69 19.74 6.52
C ALA A 189 34.06 19.48 5.87
N ASN A 190 34.11 19.34 4.54
CA ASN A 190 35.33 19.04 3.78
C ASN A 190 35.69 20.10 2.71
N THR A 191 35.02 21.26 2.70
CA THR A 191 35.28 22.34 1.72
C THR A 191 36.27 23.40 2.20
N GLY A 192 36.99 23.12 3.29
CA GLY A 192 38.09 23.99 3.74
C GLY A 192 39.19 24.00 2.69
N PHE A 193 39.33 25.12 1.95
CA PHE A 193 40.47 25.35 1.05
C PHE A 193 41.79 25.10 1.80
N GLN A 194 42.41 23.94 1.59
CA GLN A 194 43.79 23.72 1.99
C GLN A 194 44.67 24.54 1.04
N ARG A 195 45.19 25.68 1.51
CA ARG A 195 46.23 26.41 0.78
C ARG A 195 47.44 25.48 0.64
N VAL A 196 47.61 24.89 -0.53
CA VAL A 196 48.84 24.18 -0.91
C VAL A 196 49.98 25.20 -0.84
N ARG A 197 50.78 25.16 0.23
CA ARG A 197 52.00 25.96 0.32
C ARG A 197 52.98 25.42 -0.72
N GLY A 198 53.11 26.14 -1.83
CA GLY A 198 54.11 25.85 -2.87
C GLY A 198 55.50 25.73 -2.25
N ARG A 199 56.19 24.64 -2.58
CA ARG A 199 57.55 24.34 -2.16
C ARG A 199 58.48 25.42 -2.75
N ARG A 200 59.09 26.26 -1.89
CA ARG A 200 60.14 27.18 -2.30
C ARG A 200 61.35 26.35 -2.73
N HIS A 201 61.66 26.36 -4.02
CA HIS A 201 62.96 25.92 -4.51
C HIS A 201 63.98 27.01 -4.19
N TYR A 202 65.02 26.63 -3.47
CA TYR A 202 66.23 27.42 -3.24
C TYR A 202 67.14 27.35 -4.46
#